data_AF-A0A3B0Z1P2-F1
#
_entry.id   AF-A0A3B0Z1P2-F1
#
_cell.length_a   1.000
_cell.length_b   1.000
_cell.length_c   1.000
_cell.angle_alpha   90.00
_cell.angle_beta   90.00
_cell.angle_gamma   90.00
#
_symmetry.space_group_name_H-M   'P 1'
#
loop_
_entity.id
_entity.type
_entity.pdbx_description
1 polymer ?
#
loop_
_entity_poly.entity_id
_entity_poly.type
_entity_poly.pdbx_seq_one_letter_code
_entity_poly.pdbx_strand_id
1 'polypeptide(L)'
;QDLMAYLAHLWLLELGWHVQAAATRQRGLAVIEQLFLQVANTCERKPGVFRELLVWMARGGSLDPGITLSPVEKQLAFPELDGIADTPVKGIDRWLLTHLEAAVADAELPPNVLIPLVLSSLLSLLLGVPMTLLSHDPQRIGSHYRQQLALLWAGVRTTSGG
;
A
#
# COMPACT_ATOMS: atom_id res chain seq x y z
N GLN A 1 -4.41 -3.08 -25.26
CA GLN A 1 -4.85 -2.90 -23.86
C GLN A 1 -3.62 -2.79 -22.99
N ASP A 2 -3.68 -1.91 -21.99
CA ASP A 2 -2.54 -1.17 -21.43
C ASP A 2 -1.62 -2.03 -20.55
N LEU A 3 -0.41 -2.34 -21.04
CA LEU A 3 0.62 -3.11 -20.32
C LEU A 3 0.87 -2.55 -18.91
N MET A 4 0.82 -1.23 -18.75
CA MET A 4 1.03 -0.59 -17.46
C MET A 4 -0.12 -0.88 -16.49
N ALA A 5 -1.35 -0.93 -16.97
CA ALA A 5 -2.49 -1.33 -16.16
C ALA A 5 -2.34 -2.79 -15.69
N TYR A 6 -1.91 -3.69 -16.56
CA TYR A 6 -1.63 -5.09 -16.18
C TYR A 6 -0.51 -5.20 -15.14
N LEU A 7 0.61 -4.49 -15.34
CA LEU A 7 1.72 -4.46 -14.36
C LEU A 7 1.28 -3.87 -13.02
N ALA A 8 0.42 -2.85 -13.04
CA ALA A 8 -0.16 -2.28 -11.83
C ALA A 8 -1.02 -3.30 -11.08
N HIS A 9 -1.82 -4.11 -11.79
CA HIS A 9 -2.63 -5.17 -11.17
C HIS A 9 -1.78 -6.29 -10.59
N LEU A 10 -0.70 -6.70 -11.27
CA LEU A 10 0.25 -7.66 -10.71
C LEU A 10 0.93 -7.12 -9.45
N TRP A 11 1.30 -5.83 -9.44
CA TRP A 11 1.86 -5.20 -8.25
C TRP A 11 0.85 -5.14 -7.10
N LEU A 12 -0.41 -4.76 -7.37
CA LEU A 12 -1.48 -4.78 -6.36
C LEU A 12 -1.78 -6.18 -5.83
N LEU A 13 -1.67 -7.20 -6.67
CA LEU A 13 -1.80 -8.60 -6.28
C LEU A 13 -0.70 -9.01 -5.30
N GLU A 14 0.57 -8.78 -5.66
CA GLU A 14 1.73 -9.07 -4.80
C GLU A 14 1.61 -8.33 -3.46
N LEU A 15 1.26 -7.03 -3.51
CA LEU A 15 1.04 -6.22 -2.32
C LEU A 15 -0.10 -6.78 -1.45
N GLY A 16 -1.24 -7.11 -2.07
CA GLY A 16 -2.40 -7.69 -1.39
C GLY A 16 -2.07 -9.01 -0.71
N TRP A 17 -1.28 -9.87 -1.36
CA TRP A 17 -0.82 -11.13 -0.79
C TRP A 17 0.01 -10.90 0.48
N HIS A 18 0.98 -9.99 0.43
CA HIS A 18 1.80 -9.66 1.62
C HIS A 18 0.97 -9.04 2.75
N VAL A 19 0.02 -8.16 2.42
CA VAL A 19 -0.88 -7.55 3.40
C VAL A 19 -1.76 -8.59 4.07
N GLN A 20 -2.34 -9.53 3.30
CA GLN A 20 -3.12 -10.64 3.83
C GLN A 20 -2.27 -11.55 4.73
N ALA A 21 -1.05 -11.89 4.29
CA ALA A 21 -0.13 -12.69 5.09
C ALA A 21 0.19 -12.01 6.43
N ALA A 22 0.44 -10.70 6.43
CA ALA A 22 0.63 -9.93 7.66
C ALA A 22 -0.63 -9.91 8.54
N ALA A 23 -1.80 -9.76 7.92
CA ALA A 23 -3.09 -9.72 8.60
C ALA A 23 -3.49 -11.05 9.29
N THR A 24 -2.79 -12.16 9.02
CA THR A 24 -2.98 -13.42 9.77
C THR A 24 -2.50 -13.34 11.22
N ARG A 25 -1.57 -12.42 11.52
CA ARG A 25 -0.95 -12.28 12.85
C ARG A 25 -1.14 -10.90 13.48
N GLN A 26 -1.45 -9.91 12.65
CA GLN A 26 -1.52 -8.50 13.03
C GLN A 26 -2.81 -7.87 12.49
N ARG A 27 -3.19 -6.72 13.03
CA ARG A 27 -4.28 -5.88 12.54
C ARG A 27 -3.95 -4.41 12.86
N GLY A 28 -4.86 -3.50 12.53
CA GLY A 28 -4.67 -2.08 12.83
C GLY A 28 -3.46 -1.46 12.14
N LEU A 29 -2.76 -0.55 12.84
CA LEU A 29 -1.65 0.23 12.32
C LEU A 29 -0.45 -0.65 11.94
N ALA A 30 -0.23 -1.78 12.61
CA ALA A 30 0.88 -2.68 12.31
C ALA A 30 0.81 -3.22 10.87
N VAL A 31 -0.38 -3.54 10.37
CA VAL A 31 -0.54 -4.00 8.98
C VAL A 31 -0.37 -2.85 7.98
N ILE A 32 -0.77 -1.62 8.35
CA ILE A 32 -0.50 -0.43 7.54
C ILE A 32 1.00 -0.22 7.40
N GLU A 33 1.77 -0.34 8.50
CA GLU A 33 3.23 -0.23 8.46
C GLU A 33 3.86 -1.31 7.58
N GLN A 34 3.36 -2.55 7.63
CA GLN A 34 3.81 -3.62 6.74
C GLN A 34 3.51 -3.33 5.28
N LEU A 35 2.33 -2.79 4.96
CA LEU A 35 1.99 -2.37 3.59
C LEU A 35 3.00 -1.36 3.05
N PHE A 36 3.31 -0.33 3.82
CA PHE A 36 4.31 0.68 3.44
C PHE A 36 5.71 0.08 3.27
N LEU A 37 6.09 -0.85 4.14
CA LEU A 37 7.36 -1.57 4.01
C LEU A 37 7.42 -2.38 2.72
N GLN A 38 6.34 -3.05 2.31
CA GLN A 38 6.31 -3.80 1.06
C GLN A 38 6.42 -2.88 -0.16
N VAL A 39 5.76 -1.72 -0.14
CA VAL A 39 5.94 -0.73 -1.21
C VAL A 39 7.39 -0.24 -1.26
N ALA A 40 8.04 -0.01 -0.12
CA ALA A 40 9.47 0.33 -0.09
C ALA A 40 10.34 -0.78 -0.68
N ASN A 41 10.06 -2.05 -0.34
CA ASN A 41 10.77 -3.20 -0.89
C ASN A 41 10.60 -3.27 -2.43
N THR A 42 9.40 -2.98 -2.96
CA THR A 42 9.20 -2.90 -4.42
C THR A 42 10.03 -1.78 -5.03
N CYS A 43 10.05 -0.59 -4.40
CA CYS A 43 10.85 0.54 -4.86
C CYS A 43 12.35 0.22 -4.90
N GLU A 44 12.85 -0.50 -3.90
CA GLU A 44 14.26 -0.90 -3.81
C GLU A 44 14.63 -1.99 -4.83
N ARG A 45 13.79 -3.04 -4.94
CA ARG A 45 14.07 -4.20 -5.82
C ARG A 45 13.87 -3.89 -7.29
N LYS A 46 12.87 -3.06 -7.62
CA LYS A 46 12.42 -2.79 -8.99
C LYS A 46 12.22 -1.29 -9.23
N PRO A 47 13.22 -0.43 -9.01
CA PRO A 47 13.05 1.04 -9.03
C PRO A 47 12.60 1.57 -10.40
N GLY A 48 13.08 0.98 -11.50
CA GLY A 48 12.68 1.37 -12.84
C GLY A 48 11.19 1.08 -13.12
N VAL A 49 10.71 -0.12 -12.76
CA VAL A 49 9.31 -0.49 -12.94
C VAL A 49 8.40 0.38 -12.08
N PHE A 50 8.78 0.63 -10.82
CA PHE A 50 7.98 1.48 -9.94
C PHE A 50 7.93 2.92 -10.44
N ARG A 51 9.00 3.42 -11.05
CA ARG A 51 9.03 4.75 -11.66
C ARG A 51 8.04 4.86 -12.82
N GLU A 52 8.02 3.87 -13.72
CA GLU A 52 7.05 3.85 -14.82
C GLU A 52 5.61 3.77 -14.29
N LEU A 53 5.36 2.99 -13.23
CA LEU A 53 4.05 2.96 -12.56
C LEU A 53 3.65 4.33 -12.01
N LEU A 54 4.56 5.04 -11.33
CA LEU A 54 4.30 6.39 -10.83
C LEU A 54 3.99 7.38 -11.96
N VAL A 55 4.78 7.36 -13.05
CA VAL A 55 4.56 8.22 -14.21
C VAL A 55 3.22 7.92 -14.87
N TRP A 56 2.88 6.65 -15.02
CA TRP A 56 1.60 6.22 -15.58
C TRP A 56 0.41 6.68 -14.71
N MET A 57 0.48 6.49 -13.39
CA MET A 57 -0.55 6.99 -12.46
C MET A 57 -0.68 8.52 -12.54
N ALA A 58 0.43 9.25 -12.57
CA ALA A 58 0.43 10.71 -12.69
C ALA A 58 -0.20 11.21 -14.02
N ARG A 59 -0.22 10.37 -15.06
CA ARG A 59 -0.86 10.66 -16.36
C ARG A 59 -2.34 10.26 -16.41
N GLY A 60 -2.93 9.87 -15.29
CA GLY A 60 -4.33 9.42 -15.21
C GLY A 60 -4.53 7.92 -15.34
N GLY A 61 -3.44 7.14 -15.29
CA GLY A 61 -3.51 5.69 -15.11
C GLY A 61 -4.26 5.36 -13.83
N SER A 62 -5.18 4.39 -13.91
CA SER A 62 -6.04 4.03 -12.79
C SER A 62 -5.74 2.63 -12.29
N LEU A 63 -5.62 2.50 -10.97
CA LEU A 63 -5.58 1.22 -10.26
C LEU A 63 -6.97 0.54 -10.18
N ASP A 64 -7.89 0.91 -11.08
CA ASP A 64 -9.25 0.40 -11.15
C ASP A 64 -9.25 -1.10 -11.51
N PRO A 65 -9.91 -1.97 -10.73
CA PRO A 65 -9.97 -3.43 -10.91
C PRO A 65 -10.66 -3.92 -12.20
N GLY A 66 -10.82 -3.08 -13.23
CA GLY A 66 -11.42 -3.48 -14.51
C GLY A 66 -10.68 -4.64 -15.19
N ILE A 67 -9.40 -4.87 -14.85
CA ILE A 67 -8.66 -6.06 -15.29
C ILE A 67 -8.84 -7.17 -14.24
N THR A 68 -9.50 -8.25 -14.65
CA THR A 68 -9.61 -9.48 -13.85
C THR A 68 -8.46 -10.41 -14.19
N LEU A 69 -7.64 -10.74 -13.19
CA LEU A 69 -6.60 -11.76 -13.30
C LEU A 69 -7.21 -13.12 -12.93
N SER A 70 -7.13 -14.09 -13.84
CA SER A 70 -7.54 -15.47 -13.57
C SER A 70 -6.61 -16.13 -12.54
N PRO A 71 -7.09 -17.15 -11.79
CA PRO A 71 -6.25 -17.87 -10.82
C PRO A 71 -4.96 -18.43 -11.43
N VAL A 72 -5.01 -18.91 -12.67
CA VAL A 72 -3.86 -19.45 -13.40
C VAL A 72 -2.85 -18.34 -13.72
N GLU A 73 -3.30 -17.17 -14.18
CA GLU A 73 -2.42 -16.03 -14.46
C GLU A 73 -1.71 -15.54 -13.20
N LYS A 74 -2.42 -15.47 -12.07
CA LYS A 74 -1.84 -15.10 -10.77
C LYS A 74 -0.74 -16.06 -10.36
N GLN A 75 -1.01 -17.37 -10.43
CA GLN A 75 -0.04 -18.41 -10.08
C GLN A 75 1.16 -18.43 -11.03
N LEU A 76 0.94 -18.16 -12.32
CA LEU A 76 2.02 -18.09 -13.31
C LEU A 76 2.93 -16.88 -13.10
N ALA A 77 2.35 -15.73 -12.71
CA ALA A 77 3.11 -14.51 -12.45
C ALA A 77 3.94 -14.58 -11.16
N PHE A 78 3.49 -15.35 -10.17
CA PHE A 78 4.11 -15.47 -8.84
C PHE A 78 4.09 -16.92 -8.33
N PRO A 79 4.84 -17.83 -8.99
CA PRO A 79 4.82 -19.25 -8.65
C PRO A 79 5.29 -19.56 -7.22
N GLU A 80 6.08 -18.67 -6.62
CA GLU A 80 6.63 -18.77 -5.27
C GLU A 80 5.71 -18.29 -4.15
N LEU A 81 4.57 -17.65 -4.47
CA LEU A 81 3.66 -17.09 -3.49
C LEU A 81 2.46 -18.02 -3.25
N ASP A 82 2.58 -18.87 -2.23
CA ASP A 82 1.54 -19.85 -1.88
C ASP A 82 0.16 -19.19 -1.66
N GLY A 83 -0.87 -19.73 -2.32
CA GLY A 83 -2.24 -19.25 -2.21
C GLY A 83 -2.55 -17.95 -2.99
N ILE A 84 -1.61 -17.43 -3.78
CA ILE A 84 -1.82 -16.17 -4.53
C ILE A 84 -2.96 -16.24 -5.57
N ALA A 85 -3.28 -17.44 -6.05
CA ALA A 85 -4.41 -17.69 -6.92
C ALA A 85 -5.74 -17.16 -6.32
N ASP A 86 -5.90 -17.29 -5.00
CA ASP A 86 -7.10 -16.91 -4.25
C ASP A 86 -7.03 -15.47 -3.71
N THR A 87 -5.86 -14.82 -3.79
CA THR A 87 -5.69 -13.44 -3.32
C THR A 87 -6.53 -12.48 -4.18
N PRO A 88 -7.40 -11.66 -3.57
CA PRO A 88 -8.17 -10.66 -4.30
C PRO A 88 -7.28 -9.49 -4.69
N VAL A 89 -7.41 -9.03 -5.93
CA VAL A 89 -6.83 -7.76 -6.37
C VAL A 89 -7.76 -6.64 -5.90
N LYS A 90 -7.26 -5.76 -5.03
CA LYS A 90 -8.01 -4.61 -4.51
C LYS A 90 -7.17 -3.35 -4.62
N GLY A 91 -7.85 -2.21 -4.70
CA GLY A 91 -7.21 -0.91 -4.54
C GLY A 91 -6.56 -0.77 -3.17
N ILE A 92 -5.47 -0.01 -3.12
CA ILE A 92 -4.69 0.23 -1.90
C ILE A 92 -5.54 0.94 -0.84
N ASP A 93 -6.42 1.84 -1.28
CA ASP A 93 -7.41 2.51 -0.45
C ASP A 93 -8.26 1.53 0.35
N ARG A 94 -8.68 0.41 -0.26
CA ARG A 94 -9.50 -0.61 0.39
C ARG A 94 -8.73 -1.37 1.45
N TRP A 95 -7.46 -1.72 1.19
CA TRP A 95 -6.60 -2.33 2.19
C TRP A 95 -6.38 -1.40 3.39
N LEU A 96 -6.03 -0.14 3.13
CA LEU A 96 -5.80 0.85 4.17
C LEU A 96 -7.07 1.12 5.01
N LEU A 97 -8.23 1.27 4.36
CA LEU A 97 -9.50 1.54 5.04
C LEU A 97 -9.84 0.42 6.04
N THR A 98 -9.76 -0.84 5.63
CA THR A 98 -10.03 -1.99 6.52
C THR A 98 -9.14 -1.96 7.77
N HIS A 99 -7.87 -1.61 7.63
CA HIS A 99 -6.95 -1.57 8.76
C HIS A 99 -7.06 -0.30 9.60
N LEU A 100 -7.48 0.83 9.02
CA LEU A 100 -7.85 2.03 9.79
C LEU A 100 -9.06 1.79 10.67
N GLU A 101 -10.10 1.14 10.14
CA GLU A 101 -11.29 0.76 10.90
C GLU A 101 -10.94 -0.18 12.05
N ALA A 102 -10.07 -1.17 11.80
CA ALA A 102 -9.55 -2.05 12.84
C ALA A 102 -8.76 -1.28 13.92
N ALA A 103 -7.91 -0.34 13.52
CA ALA A 103 -7.12 0.47 14.46
C ALA A 103 -8.00 1.33 15.38
N VAL A 104 -9.14 1.83 14.88
CA VAL A 104 -10.14 2.52 15.71
C VAL A 104 -10.82 1.54 16.66
N ALA A 105 -11.24 0.37 16.16
CA ALA A 105 -11.90 -0.65 16.97
C ALA A 105 -11.00 -1.19 18.11
N ASP A 106 -9.68 -1.23 17.90
CA ASP A 106 -8.68 -1.67 18.89
C ASP A 106 -8.12 -0.53 19.75
N ALA A 107 -8.66 0.68 19.61
CA ALA A 107 -8.21 1.89 20.31
C ALA A 107 -6.73 2.26 20.06
N GLU A 108 -6.13 1.80 18.95
CA GLU A 108 -4.83 2.27 18.46
C GLU A 108 -4.92 3.70 17.91
N LEU A 109 -6.11 4.05 17.41
CA LEU A 109 -6.53 5.38 17.00
C LEU A 109 -7.76 5.85 17.80
N PRO A 110 -7.92 7.16 18.01
CA PRO A 110 -9.09 7.72 18.70
C PRO A 110 -10.42 7.46 17.96
N PRO A 111 -11.55 7.30 18.68
CA PRO A 111 -12.84 6.98 18.07
C PRO A 111 -13.43 8.12 17.21
N ASN A 112 -13.00 9.35 17.42
CA ASN A 112 -13.40 10.55 16.68
C ASN A 112 -12.47 10.89 15.50
N VAL A 113 -11.54 9.99 15.14
CA VAL A 113 -10.66 10.19 14.00
C VAL A 113 -11.45 10.36 12.70
N LEU A 114 -11.09 11.35 11.89
CA LEU A 114 -11.64 11.52 10.55
C LEU A 114 -10.94 10.53 9.59
N ILE A 115 -11.45 9.30 9.52
CA ILE A 115 -10.91 8.23 8.65
C ILE A 115 -10.61 8.71 7.21
N PRO A 116 -11.50 9.46 6.53
CA PRO A 116 -11.20 9.93 5.17
C PRO A 116 -9.96 10.82 5.07
N LEU A 117 -9.70 11.65 6.09
CA LEU A 117 -8.54 12.54 6.14
C LEU A 117 -7.24 11.74 6.37
N VAL A 118 -7.28 10.76 7.27
CA VAL A 118 -6.14 9.88 7.54
C VAL A 118 -5.83 9.02 6.32
N LEU A 119 -6.85 8.46 5.67
CA LEU A 119 -6.69 7.70 4.43
C LEU A 119 -6.05 8.54 3.32
N SER A 120 -6.53 9.76 3.12
CA SER A 120 -5.95 10.71 2.15
C SER A 120 -4.48 11.02 2.48
N SER A 121 -4.17 11.20 3.76
CA SER A 121 -2.80 11.44 4.23
C SER A 121 -1.89 10.23 3.96
N LEU A 122 -2.36 9.00 4.23
CA LEU A 122 -1.61 7.77 3.93
C LEU A 122 -1.34 7.61 2.44
N LEU A 123 -2.34 7.80 1.58
CA LEU A 123 -2.16 7.72 0.13
C LEU A 123 -1.17 8.78 -0.36
N SER A 124 -1.23 9.98 0.20
CA SER A 124 -0.29 11.06 -0.11
C SER A 124 1.14 10.69 0.29
N LEU A 125 1.34 10.07 1.47
CA LEU A 125 2.66 9.58 1.90
C LEU A 125 3.16 8.46 0.99
N LEU A 126 2.31 7.47 0.72
CA LEU A 126 2.62 6.28 -0.06
C LEU A 126 3.10 6.61 -1.47
N LEU A 127 2.54 7.65 -2.09
CA LEU A 127 2.95 8.09 -3.43
C LEU A 127 4.03 9.17 -3.37
N GLY A 128 3.93 10.10 -2.42
CA GLY A 128 4.83 11.25 -2.32
C GLY A 128 6.27 10.87 -1.97
N VAL A 129 6.49 9.92 -1.05
CA VAL A 129 7.85 9.53 -0.66
C VAL A 129 8.61 8.92 -1.84
N PRO A 130 8.08 7.91 -2.58
CA PRO A 130 8.72 7.42 -3.79
C PRO A 130 8.96 8.52 -4.84
N MET A 131 8.01 9.44 -5.04
CA MET A 131 8.19 10.55 -5.98
C MET A 131 9.42 11.41 -5.64
N THR A 132 9.76 11.55 -4.36
CA THR A 132 10.92 12.35 -3.93
C THR A 132 12.25 11.59 -3.92
N LEU A 133 12.24 10.28 -3.66
CA LEU A 133 13.46 9.51 -3.38
C LEU A 133 13.84 8.47 -4.44
N LEU A 134 12.88 7.97 -5.22
CA LEU A 134 13.09 6.81 -6.11
C LEU A 134 14.17 7.05 -7.18
N SER A 135 14.42 8.30 -7.55
CA SER A 135 15.44 8.64 -8.56
C SER A 135 16.86 8.72 -8.01
N HIS A 136 17.02 8.86 -6.69
CA HIS A 136 18.31 9.18 -6.07
C HIS A 136 18.71 8.20 -4.98
N ASP A 137 17.77 7.76 -4.16
CA ASP A 137 18.03 6.89 -3.02
C ASP A 137 16.82 6.00 -2.66
N PRO A 138 16.52 4.96 -3.46
CA PRO A 138 15.41 4.04 -3.21
C PRO A 138 15.49 3.33 -1.85
N GLN A 139 16.69 3.05 -1.35
CA GLN A 139 16.93 2.35 -0.09
C GLN A 139 16.43 3.16 1.12
N ARG A 140 16.38 4.49 1.00
CA ARG A 140 15.87 5.36 2.07
C ARG A 140 14.35 5.40 2.16
N ILE A 141 13.61 4.97 1.15
CA ILE A 141 12.13 5.05 1.13
C ILE A 141 11.51 4.39 2.37
N GLY A 142 11.97 3.19 2.75
CA GLY A 142 11.44 2.50 3.93
C GLY A 142 11.68 3.25 5.25
N SER A 143 12.84 3.89 5.39
CA SER A 143 13.14 4.73 6.58
C SER A 143 12.28 5.99 6.62
N HIS A 144 12.05 6.62 5.47
CA HIS A 144 11.21 7.82 5.35
C HIS A 144 9.74 7.50 5.63
N TYR A 145 9.22 6.38 5.13
CA TYR A 145 7.88 5.92 5.47
C TYR A 145 7.71 5.74 6.98
N ARG A 146 8.64 5.06 7.65
CA ARG A 146 8.56 4.83 9.10
C ARG A 146 8.50 6.16 9.86
N GLN A 147 9.32 7.12 9.49
CA GLN A 147 9.36 8.45 10.13
C GLN A 147 8.07 9.24 9.86
N GLN A 148 7.60 9.25 8.61
CA GLN A 148 6.38 9.97 8.22
C GLN A 148 5.12 9.37 8.87
N LEU A 149 5.03 8.03 8.95
CA LEU A 149 3.95 7.34 9.66
C LEU A 149 3.98 7.66 11.16
N ALA A 150 5.14 7.63 11.80
CA ALA A 150 5.27 7.98 13.22
C ALA A 150 4.78 9.42 13.50
N LEU A 151 5.11 10.37 12.63
CA LEU A 151 4.63 11.75 12.72
C LEU A 151 3.11 11.85 12.51
N LEU A 152 2.58 11.16 11.50
CA LEU A 152 1.13 11.11 11.24
C LEU A 152 0.37 10.55 12.45
N TRP A 153 0.83 9.43 13.01
CA TRP A 153 0.18 8.79 14.16
C TRP A 153 0.25 9.65 15.41
N ALA A 154 1.38 10.31 15.66
CA ALA A 154 1.48 11.28 16.75
C ALA A 154 0.46 12.41 16.59
N GLY A 155 0.35 12.99 15.38
CA GLY A 155 -0.60 14.07 15.08
C GLY A 155 -2.07 13.65 15.19
N VAL A 156 -2.42 12.47 14.70
CA VAL A 156 -3.80 11.94 14.78
C VAL A 156 -4.21 11.70 16.24
N ARG A 157 -3.30 11.15 17.05
CA ARG A 157 -3.57 10.87 18.47
C ARG A 157 -3.71 12.15 19.31
N THR A 158 -2.99 13.22 18.97
CA THR A 158 -3.06 14.49 19.73
C THR A 158 -4.27 15.34 19.34
N THR A 159 -4.59 15.43 18.05
CA THR A 159 -5.69 16.28 17.54
C THR A 159 -7.08 15.78 17.89
N SER A 160 -7.22 14.49 18.17
CA SER A 160 -8.51 13.88 18.51
C SER A 160 -8.75 13.78 20.02
N GLY A 161 -7.78 14.20 20.85
CA GLY A 161 -7.87 14.20 22.32
C GLY A 161 -8.24 15.56 22.94
N GLY A 162 -8.50 16.58 22.13
CA GLY A 162 -9.02 17.90 22.54
C GLY A 162 -10.46 18.07 22.11
#